data_AF-A0A442S1D4-F1
#
_entry.id   AF-A0A442S1D4-F1
#
_cell.length_a   1.000
_cell.length_b   1.000
_cell.length_c   1.000
_cell.angle_alpha   90.00
_cell.angle_beta   90.00
_cell.angle_gamma   90.00
#
_symmetry.space_group_name_H-M   'P 1'
#
loop_
_entity.id
_entity.type
_entity.pdbx_description
1 polymer ?
#
loop_
_entity_poly.entity_id
_entity_poly.type
_entity_poly.pdbx_seq_one_letter_code
_entity_poly.pdbx_strand_id
1 'polypeptide(L)'
;YARRSYEAPRGAVETALAQIWAELLGVERVGRHDHFFELGGHSLLAVQLSSRASDLGLNFSAADAFQAPVLKDLASKVGLEPQPSSAGVISVQATGSQPPLFFVPTGFGDCSYVVSLVKEMNVDCPVFALPWPTFDEARPLTLEAIADMVILAIKEIQPHGPYRFAGYSSGGILAYAIAQRLLALDDTVSFMAFIDVTLFANRSSMSPSLIVRNMVLERFESLNDETFEVLKRFAGQCSIAQLIEKAKRIGAIPPDRDLHDDILMSERTAQFHRALQSYQVPSLPIEIYQFYAMEPLISRRIPPDKASTGQEARSPMRGWDRVLSPEAITAVPIVGDHVTMMSVMENRKALARAISTPLTGVLEKDS
;
A
#
# COMPACT_ATOMS: atom_id res chain seq x y z
N TYR A 1 -39.36 -6.45 1.83
CA TYR A 1 -37.95 -6.89 1.67
C TYR A 1 -37.85 -8.34 2.11
N ALA A 2 -37.57 -9.26 1.20
CA ALA A 2 -37.47 -10.69 1.50
C ALA A 2 -36.19 -10.96 2.29
N ARG A 3 -36.31 -11.45 3.53
CA ARG A 3 -35.20 -12.04 4.30
C ARG A 3 -34.70 -13.26 3.54
N ARG A 4 -33.46 -13.26 3.04
CA ARG A 4 -32.82 -14.50 2.59
C ARG A 4 -32.89 -15.51 3.73
N SER A 5 -33.40 -16.71 3.46
CA SER A 5 -33.53 -17.77 4.45
C SER A 5 -32.14 -18.24 4.88
N TYR A 6 -31.89 -18.26 6.19
CA TYR A 6 -30.65 -18.76 6.77
C TYR A 6 -30.41 -20.22 6.37
N GLU A 7 -29.23 -20.52 5.85
CA GLU A 7 -28.74 -21.89 5.60
C GLU A 7 -27.35 -22.04 6.23
N ALA A 8 -27.16 -23.10 7.02
CA ALA A 8 -25.95 -23.31 7.80
C ALA A 8 -24.70 -23.55 6.92
N PRO A 9 -23.50 -23.11 7.37
CA PRO A 9 -22.21 -23.46 6.75
C PRO A 9 -22.04 -24.98 6.64
N ARG A 10 -21.46 -25.46 5.53
CA ARG A 10 -21.25 -26.89 5.24
C ARG A 10 -19.77 -27.23 5.16
N GLY A 11 -19.37 -28.26 5.89
CA GLY A 11 -17.99 -28.76 5.88
C GLY A 11 -17.03 -27.86 6.69
N ALA A 12 -15.84 -28.38 6.96
CA ALA A 12 -14.91 -27.78 7.92
C ALA A 12 -14.47 -26.34 7.55
N VAL A 13 -14.28 -26.05 6.26
CA VAL A 13 -13.83 -24.74 5.77
C VAL A 13 -14.92 -23.67 5.88
N GLU A 14 -16.15 -23.93 5.41
CA GLU A 14 -17.25 -22.97 5.56
C GLU A 14 -17.53 -22.70 7.06
N THR A 15 -17.49 -23.74 7.90
CA THR A 15 -17.72 -23.59 9.36
C THR A 15 -16.64 -22.75 10.03
N ALA A 16 -15.36 -23.00 9.73
CA ALA A 16 -14.25 -22.21 10.27
C ALA A 16 -14.32 -20.73 9.84
N LEU A 17 -14.59 -20.47 8.57
CA LEU A 17 -14.74 -19.11 8.07
C LEU A 17 -15.96 -18.40 8.66
N ALA A 18 -17.09 -19.10 8.81
CA ALA A 18 -18.29 -18.55 9.44
C ALA A 18 -18.04 -18.10 10.89
N GLN A 19 -17.24 -18.88 11.63
CA GLN A 19 -16.84 -18.56 13.00
C GLN A 19 -16.02 -17.26 13.04
N ILE A 20 -15.01 -17.16 12.17
CA ILE A 20 -14.17 -15.95 12.06
C ILE A 20 -15.03 -14.74 11.66
N TRP A 21 -15.98 -14.92 10.73
CA TRP A 21 -16.89 -13.85 10.31
C TRP A 21 -17.79 -13.37 11.46
N ALA A 22 -18.39 -14.31 12.21
CA ALA A 22 -19.26 -13.98 13.34
C ALA A 22 -18.52 -13.13 14.39
N GLU A 23 -17.28 -13.51 14.70
CA GLU A 23 -16.42 -12.79 15.65
C GLU A 23 -15.99 -11.41 15.14
N LEU A 24 -15.58 -11.31 13.87
CA LEU A 24 -15.11 -10.06 13.27
C LEU A 24 -16.24 -9.04 13.07
N LEU A 25 -17.43 -9.52 12.74
CA LEU A 25 -18.60 -8.69 12.42
C LEU A 25 -19.51 -8.45 13.63
N GLY A 26 -19.26 -9.13 14.75
CA GLY A 26 -20.08 -9.03 15.95
C GLY A 26 -21.51 -9.55 15.76
N VAL A 27 -21.70 -10.52 14.86
CA VAL A 27 -23.02 -11.12 14.57
C VAL A 27 -23.14 -12.50 15.22
N GLU A 28 -24.35 -12.87 15.66
CA GLU A 28 -24.57 -14.13 16.39
C GLU A 28 -24.23 -15.37 15.53
N ARG A 29 -24.63 -15.36 14.25
CA ARG A 29 -24.46 -16.47 13.31
C ARG A 29 -24.33 -15.97 11.87
N VAL A 30 -23.53 -16.68 11.08
CA VAL A 30 -23.31 -16.45 9.64
C VAL A 30 -23.78 -17.66 8.85
N GLY A 31 -24.64 -17.43 7.86
CA GLY A 31 -25.12 -18.43 6.91
C GLY A 31 -24.22 -18.54 5.68
N ARG A 32 -24.25 -19.68 5.00
CA ARG A 32 -23.40 -19.97 3.83
C ARG A 32 -23.63 -19.04 2.62
N HIS A 33 -24.80 -18.41 2.57
CA HIS A 33 -25.20 -17.46 1.53
C HIS A 33 -25.06 -16.00 1.97
N ASP A 34 -24.56 -15.77 3.18
CA ASP A 34 -24.34 -14.43 3.68
C ASP A 34 -23.13 -13.81 3.03
N HIS A 35 -23.22 -12.50 2.84
CA HIS A 35 -22.24 -11.70 2.15
C HIS A 35 -21.46 -10.87 3.17
N PHE A 36 -20.13 -11.03 3.23
CA PHE A 36 -19.26 -10.45 4.26
C PHE A 36 -19.49 -8.95 4.45
N PHE A 37 -19.59 -8.22 3.34
CA PHE A 37 -19.75 -6.77 3.34
C PHE A 37 -21.18 -6.30 3.60
N GLU A 38 -22.20 -7.14 3.33
CA GLU A 38 -23.59 -6.79 3.68
C GLU A 38 -23.82 -6.93 5.19
N LEU A 39 -23.03 -7.77 5.85
CA LEU A 39 -23.01 -7.94 7.30
C LEU A 39 -22.16 -6.89 8.05
N GLY A 40 -21.64 -5.87 7.35
CA GLY A 40 -20.82 -4.81 7.96
C GLY A 40 -19.31 -5.02 7.83
N GLY A 41 -18.87 -6.00 7.05
CA GLY A 41 -17.46 -6.22 6.72
C GLY A 41 -16.87 -5.07 5.92
N HIS A 42 -15.58 -4.82 6.08
CA HIS A 42 -14.82 -3.84 5.30
C HIS A 42 -13.37 -4.32 5.09
N SER A 43 -12.57 -3.58 4.32
CA SER A 43 -11.24 -4.01 3.86
C SER A 43 -10.30 -4.45 5.00
N LEU A 44 -10.31 -3.73 6.12
CA LEU A 44 -9.54 -4.12 7.29
C LEU A 44 -10.02 -5.44 7.90
N LEU A 45 -11.35 -5.66 7.99
CA LEU A 45 -11.90 -6.94 8.44
C LEU A 45 -11.62 -8.06 7.44
N ALA A 46 -11.54 -7.76 6.14
CA ALA A 46 -11.17 -8.75 5.11
C ALA A 46 -9.69 -9.15 5.20
N VAL A 47 -8.79 -8.20 5.51
CA VAL A 47 -7.37 -8.47 5.81
C VAL A 47 -7.23 -9.27 7.11
N GLN A 48 -8.00 -8.91 8.15
CA GLN A 48 -8.05 -9.67 9.39
C GLN A 48 -8.62 -11.08 9.19
N LEU A 49 -9.63 -11.23 8.32
CA LEU A 49 -10.21 -12.50 7.93
C LEU A 49 -9.18 -13.37 7.21
N SER A 50 -8.48 -12.85 6.19
CA SER A 50 -7.43 -13.62 5.50
C SER A 50 -6.30 -14.01 6.44
N SER A 51 -5.92 -13.13 7.36
CA SER A 51 -4.90 -13.40 8.37
C SER A 51 -5.35 -14.53 9.31
N ARG A 52 -6.55 -14.42 9.92
CA ARG A 52 -7.09 -15.42 10.85
C ARG A 52 -7.37 -16.76 10.19
N ALA A 53 -7.76 -16.74 8.92
CA ALA A 53 -7.99 -17.97 8.19
C ALA A 53 -6.66 -18.67 7.82
N SER A 54 -5.63 -17.89 7.48
CA SER A 54 -4.26 -18.43 7.29
C SER A 54 -3.78 -19.18 8.53
N ASP A 55 -4.12 -18.71 9.74
CA ASP A 55 -3.79 -19.37 11.01
C ASP A 55 -4.42 -20.77 11.14
N LEU A 56 -5.54 -21.03 10.44
CA LEU A 56 -6.20 -22.33 10.36
C LEU A 56 -5.75 -23.17 9.15
N GLY A 57 -4.68 -22.77 8.47
CA GLY A 57 -4.21 -23.38 7.22
C GLY A 57 -5.10 -23.06 6.02
N LEU A 58 -6.03 -22.11 6.15
CA LEU A 58 -6.96 -21.69 5.12
C LEU A 58 -6.42 -20.45 4.41
N ASN A 59 -5.63 -20.65 3.36
CA ASN A 59 -4.97 -19.55 2.67
C ASN A 59 -5.85 -18.95 1.57
N PHE A 60 -6.08 -17.65 1.67
CA PHE A 60 -6.62 -16.80 0.62
C PHE A 60 -6.23 -15.36 0.90
N SER A 61 -6.15 -14.54 -0.14
CA SER A 61 -5.85 -13.13 0.00
C SER A 61 -7.11 -12.33 0.40
N ALA A 62 -6.93 -11.15 0.99
CA ALA A 62 -8.06 -10.24 1.18
C ALA A 62 -8.79 -9.96 -0.15
N ALA A 63 -8.07 -9.94 -1.28
CA ALA A 63 -8.65 -9.77 -2.62
C ALA A 63 -9.60 -10.93 -3.00
N ASP A 64 -9.35 -12.16 -2.55
CA ASP A 64 -10.24 -13.30 -2.76
C ASP A 64 -11.56 -13.13 -1.99
N ALA A 65 -11.50 -12.60 -0.77
CA ALA A 65 -12.68 -12.26 0.02
C ALA A 65 -13.53 -11.15 -0.64
N PHE A 66 -12.91 -10.25 -1.41
CA PHE A 66 -13.64 -9.27 -2.22
C PHE A 66 -14.23 -9.86 -3.50
N GLN A 67 -13.55 -10.80 -4.14
CA GLN A 67 -14.01 -11.44 -5.38
C GLN A 67 -15.06 -12.53 -5.16
N ALA A 68 -15.05 -13.16 -3.98
CA ALA A 68 -16.01 -14.15 -3.56
C ALA A 68 -16.55 -13.78 -2.17
N PRO A 69 -17.35 -12.71 -2.07
CA PRO A 69 -17.77 -12.14 -0.78
C PRO A 69 -18.87 -12.95 -0.09
N VAL A 70 -19.35 -14.02 -0.69
CA VAL A 70 -20.32 -14.95 -0.12
C VAL A 70 -19.57 -16.12 0.53
N LEU A 71 -19.94 -16.49 1.76
CA LEU A 71 -19.19 -17.45 2.58
C LEU A 71 -18.86 -18.76 1.84
N LYS A 72 -19.83 -19.40 1.17
CA LYS A 72 -19.60 -20.63 0.40
C LYS A 72 -18.64 -20.44 -0.78
N ASP A 73 -18.67 -19.26 -1.41
CA ASP A 73 -17.88 -18.97 -2.60
C ASP A 73 -16.43 -18.70 -2.19
N LEU A 74 -16.22 -17.99 -1.06
CA LEU A 74 -14.90 -17.83 -0.46
C LEU A 74 -14.29 -19.17 -0.05
N ALA A 75 -15.07 -20.01 0.63
CA ALA A 75 -14.65 -21.33 1.07
C ALA A 75 -14.19 -22.23 -0.09
N SER A 76 -14.80 -22.08 -1.27
CA SER A 76 -14.41 -22.82 -2.48
C SER A 76 -13.07 -22.40 -3.09
N LYS A 77 -12.53 -21.23 -2.70
CA LYS A 77 -11.28 -20.64 -3.21
C LYS A 77 -10.08 -20.83 -2.28
N VAL A 78 -10.28 -21.38 -1.09
CA VAL A 78 -9.21 -21.58 -0.11
C VAL A 78 -8.27 -22.69 -0.56
N GLY A 79 -6.99 -22.37 -0.74
CA GLY A 79 -5.93 -23.34 -1.06
C GLY A 79 -5.22 -23.85 0.19
N LEU A 80 -5.05 -25.17 0.31
CA LEU A 80 -4.20 -25.81 1.31
C LEU A 80 -2.86 -26.18 0.64
N GLU A 81 -1.84 -25.29 0.69
CA GLU A 81 -0.38 -25.58 0.61
C GLU A 81 0.49 -24.29 0.50
N PRO A 82 1.83 -24.34 0.75
CA PRO A 82 2.62 -23.25 1.34
C PRO A 82 3.05 -22.13 0.37
N GLN A 83 3.05 -20.90 0.89
CA GLN A 83 3.62 -19.70 0.24
C GLN A 83 5.14 -19.74 0.20
N PRO A 84 5.76 -19.48 -0.97
CA PRO A 84 6.98 -18.70 -1.04
C PRO A 84 6.62 -17.22 -1.27
N SER A 85 7.10 -16.34 -0.39
CA SER A 85 7.25 -14.92 -0.67
C SER A 85 8.13 -14.75 -1.91
N SER A 86 7.52 -14.59 -3.09
CA SER A 86 8.27 -14.53 -4.33
C SER A 86 9.05 -13.22 -4.44
N ALA A 87 10.37 -13.33 -4.56
CA ALA A 87 11.31 -12.26 -4.87
C ALA A 87 11.19 -11.73 -6.32
N GLY A 88 9.97 -11.63 -6.86
CA GLY A 88 9.72 -11.35 -8.28
C GLY A 88 8.69 -10.23 -8.52
N VAL A 89 8.74 -9.66 -9.72
CA VAL A 89 7.73 -8.71 -10.22
C VAL A 89 6.36 -9.40 -10.28
N ILE A 90 5.31 -8.73 -9.80
CA ILE A 90 3.93 -9.24 -9.85
C ILE A 90 3.27 -8.73 -11.13
N SER A 91 2.82 -9.63 -12.00
CA SER A 91 1.98 -9.28 -13.15
C SER A 91 0.53 -9.12 -12.69
N VAL A 92 0.02 -7.89 -12.69
CA VAL A 92 -1.37 -7.57 -12.32
C VAL A 92 -2.28 -7.63 -13.55
N GLN A 93 -1.76 -7.21 -14.69
CA GLN A 93 -2.40 -7.35 -16.00
C GLN A 93 -1.31 -7.73 -17.01
N ALA A 94 -1.42 -8.92 -17.61
CA ALA A 94 -0.35 -9.44 -18.48
C ALA A 94 -0.40 -8.91 -19.92
N THR A 95 -1.54 -8.36 -20.35
CA THR A 95 -1.83 -8.04 -21.76
C THR A 95 -2.23 -6.58 -21.95
N GLY A 96 -1.90 -6.03 -23.11
CA GLY A 96 -2.37 -4.73 -23.59
C GLY A 96 -1.58 -4.29 -24.82
N SER A 97 -2.11 -3.35 -25.61
CA SER A 97 -1.46 -2.86 -26.83
C SER A 97 -0.39 -1.79 -26.60
N GLN A 98 -0.47 -1.09 -25.47
CA GLN A 98 0.43 0.00 -25.11
C GLN A 98 1.62 -0.51 -24.25
N PRO A 99 2.75 0.22 -24.18
CA PRO A 99 3.89 -0.14 -23.32
C PRO A 99 3.51 -0.46 -21.85
N PRO A 100 4.27 -1.29 -21.12
CA PRO A 100 3.98 -1.55 -19.71
C PRO A 100 3.84 -0.31 -18.81
N LEU A 101 3.01 -0.43 -17.78
CA LEU A 101 2.95 0.50 -16.64
C LEU A 101 3.48 -0.20 -15.39
N PHE A 102 4.51 0.37 -14.78
CA PHE A 102 5.17 -0.20 -13.60
C PHE A 102 4.74 0.55 -12.33
N PHE A 103 4.13 -0.17 -11.39
CA PHE A 103 3.79 0.33 -10.07
C PHE A 103 4.89 0.04 -9.07
N VAL A 104 5.27 1.06 -8.30
CA VAL A 104 6.34 0.97 -7.30
C VAL A 104 5.73 0.75 -5.92
N PRO A 105 6.19 -0.26 -5.14
CA PRO A 105 5.72 -0.50 -3.79
C PRO A 105 5.75 0.75 -2.91
N THR A 106 4.86 0.81 -1.92
CA THR A 106 4.96 1.83 -0.86
C THR A 106 6.26 1.65 -0.06
N GLY A 107 6.57 2.61 0.82
CA GLY A 107 7.72 2.49 1.73
C GLY A 107 7.65 1.35 2.75
N PHE A 108 6.57 0.57 2.73
CA PHE A 108 6.37 -0.65 3.50
C PHE A 108 6.30 -1.90 2.63
N GLY A 109 6.61 -1.78 1.34
CA GLY A 109 6.56 -2.91 0.40
C GLY A 109 5.17 -3.34 0.00
N ASP A 110 4.14 -2.61 0.44
CA ASP A 110 2.77 -2.92 0.04
C ASP A 110 2.59 -2.60 -1.44
N CYS A 111 2.10 -3.61 -2.17
CA CYS A 111 1.67 -3.52 -3.56
C CYS A 111 0.19 -3.88 -3.72
N SER A 112 -0.54 -4.17 -2.63
CA SER A 112 -1.93 -4.61 -2.70
C SER A 112 -2.85 -3.57 -3.33
N TYR A 113 -2.51 -2.29 -3.15
CA TYR A 113 -3.26 -1.17 -3.75
C TYR A 113 -3.32 -1.26 -5.28
N VAL A 114 -2.28 -1.81 -5.94
CA VAL A 114 -2.18 -1.90 -7.40
C VAL A 114 -3.31 -2.73 -7.97
N VAL A 115 -3.56 -3.92 -7.40
CA VAL A 115 -4.62 -4.82 -7.89
C VAL A 115 -5.99 -4.14 -7.79
N SER A 116 -6.26 -3.47 -6.67
CA SER A 116 -7.55 -2.78 -6.48
C SER A 116 -7.72 -1.56 -7.38
N LEU A 117 -6.64 -0.84 -7.67
CA LEU A 117 -6.65 0.34 -8.52
C LEU A 117 -6.81 -0.05 -9.98
N VAL A 118 -6.02 -1.01 -10.46
CA VAL A 118 -6.03 -1.47 -11.85
C VAL A 118 -7.40 -2.01 -12.27
N LYS A 119 -8.14 -2.68 -11.37
CA LYS A 119 -9.52 -3.12 -11.62
C LYS A 119 -10.47 -1.98 -12.01
N GLU A 120 -10.21 -0.77 -11.53
CA GLU A 120 -11.03 0.41 -11.80
C GLU A 120 -10.42 1.29 -12.91
N MET A 121 -9.19 1.00 -13.35
CA MET A 121 -8.50 1.73 -14.41
C MET A 121 -8.99 1.29 -15.78
N ASN A 122 -9.04 2.23 -16.71
CA ASN A 122 -9.30 1.95 -18.12
C ASN A 122 -8.00 2.06 -18.91
N VAL A 123 -7.19 1.00 -18.87
CA VAL A 123 -5.88 0.96 -19.53
C VAL A 123 -5.70 -0.28 -20.40
N ASP A 124 -5.17 -0.05 -21.60
CA ASP A 124 -4.81 -1.11 -22.55
C ASP A 124 -3.28 -1.31 -22.58
N CYS A 125 -2.69 -1.59 -21.42
CA CYS A 125 -1.27 -1.93 -21.29
C CYS A 125 -1.05 -3.07 -20.29
N PRO A 126 0.05 -3.82 -20.41
CA PRO A 126 0.53 -4.64 -19.31
C PRO A 126 0.77 -3.79 -18.05
N VAL A 127 0.42 -4.32 -16.88
CA VAL A 127 0.63 -3.66 -15.58
C VAL A 127 1.38 -4.60 -14.65
N PHE A 128 2.47 -4.09 -14.09
CA PHE A 128 3.34 -4.82 -13.19
C PHE A 128 3.53 -4.07 -11.88
N ALA A 129 3.47 -4.77 -10.75
CA ALA A 129 3.95 -4.25 -9.47
C ALA A 129 5.37 -4.73 -9.25
N LEU A 130 6.29 -3.79 -9.08
CA LEU A 130 7.71 -4.06 -8.95
C LEU A 130 8.03 -4.74 -7.61
N PRO A 131 9.09 -5.55 -7.53
CA PRO A 131 9.50 -6.16 -6.28
C PRO A 131 9.93 -5.08 -5.28
N TRP A 132 9.75 -5.38 -4.00
CA TRP A 132 10.42 -4.60 -2.97
C TRP A 132 11.86 -5.09 -2.82
N PRO A 133 12.89 -4.22 -2.84
CA PRO A 133 14.29 -4.60 -2.70
C PRO A 133 14.54 -5.50 -1.48
N THR A 134 15.44 -6.45 -1.67
CA THR A 134 16.09 -7.15 -0.56
C THR A 134 17.15 -6.24 0.04
N PHE A 135 17.22 -6.22 1.37
CA PHE A 135 18.15 -5.40 2.12
C PHE A 135 19.16 -6.30 2.82
N ASP A 136 20.44 -5.97 2.71
CA ASP A 136 21.53 -6.61 3.47
C ASP A 136 21.88 -5.71 4.65
N GLU A 137 21.93 -6.26 5.86
CA GLU A 137 22.30 -5.53 7.09
C GLU A 137 23.72 -4.97 7.04
N ALA A 138 24.63 -5.58 6.27
CA ALA A 138 26.03 -5.20 6.24
C ALA A 138 26.29 -3.86 5.53
N ARG A 139 25.40 -3.40 4.64
CA ARG A 139 25.58 -2.16 3.88
C ARG A 139 24.25 -1.42 3.69
N PRO A 140 24.03 -0.28 4.38
CA PRO A 140 22.84 0.52 4.12
C PRO A 140 22.86 1.02 2.68
N LEU A 141 21.82 0.67 1.93
CA LEU A 141 21.69 1.04 0.52
C LEU A 141 21.18 2.49 0.40
N THR A 142 21.70 3.23 -0.59
CA THR A 142 21.11 4.51 -1.00
C THR A 142 19.87 4.25 -1.85
N LEU A 143 19.02 5.27 -2.04
CA LEU A 143 17.81 5.11 -2.84
C LEU A 143 18.15 4.83 -4.32
N GLU A 144 19.25 5.39 -4.80
CA GLU A 144 19.81 5.14 -6.12
C GLU A 144 20.26 3.69 -6.30
N ALA A 145 20.92 3.11 -5.28
CA ALA A 145 21.30 1.70 -5.31
C ALA A 145 20.08 0.77 -5.30
N ILE A 146 19.02 1.17 -4.56
CA ILE A 146 17.74 0.47 -4.59
C ILE A 146 17.10 0.55 -5.98
N ALA A 147 17.10 1.74 -6.59
CA ALA A 147 16.60 1.95 -7.94
C ALA A 147 17.35 1.09 -8.96
N ASP A 148 18.68 0.99 -8.87
CA ASP A 148 19.50 0.15 -9.76
C ASP A 148 19.10 -1.34 -9.69
N MET A 149 18.83 -1.86 -8.49
CA MET A 149 18.36 -3.24 -8.34
C MET A 149 16.98 -3.46 -8.98
N VAL A 150 16.07 -2.50 -8.81
CA VAL A 150 14.72 -2.57 -9.39
C VAL A 150 14.76 -2.43 -10.91
N ILE A 151 15.69 -1.64 -11.46
CA ILE A 151 15.90 -1.48 -12.91
C ILE A 151 16.27 -2.79 -13.58
N LEU A 152 17.02 -3.69 -12.91
CA LEU A 152 17.31 -5.01 -13.47
C LEU A 152 16.02 -5.78 -13.77
N ALA A 153 15.09 -5.81 -12.83
CA ALA A 153 13.79 -6.47 -13.00
C ALA A 153 12.91 -5.77 -14.05
N ILE A 154 12.98 -4.44 -14.16
CA ILE A 154 12.28 -3.69 -15.23
C ILE A 154 12.85 -4.08 -16.60
N LYS A 155 14.18 -4.13 -16.76
CA LYS A 155 14.84 -4.42 -18.04
C LYS A 155 14.65 -5.85 -18.52
N GLU A 156 14.38 -6.80 -17.62
CA GLU A 156 13.95 -8.16 -18.00
C GLU A 156 12.58 -8.16 -18.72
N ILE A 157 11.70 -7.22 -18.37
CA ILE A 157 10.36 -7.09 -18.96
C ILE A 157 10.38 -6.17 -20.17
N GLN A 158 11.06 -5.03 -20.05
CA GLN A 158 11.16 -4.00 -21.08
C GLN A 158 12.60 -3.49 -21.12
N PRO A 159 13.44 -3.97 -22.07
CA PRO A 159 14.87 -3.61 -22.11
C PRO A 159 15.18 -2.12 -22.34
N HIS A 160 14.28 -1.43 -23.06
CA HIS A 160 14.43 -0.04 -23.49
C HIS A 160 13.16 0.77 -23.27
N GLY A 161 13.33 2.06 -22.99
CA GLY A 161 12.22 3.01 -22.87
C GLY A 161 11.41 3.19 -24.17
N PRO A 162 10.33 3.98 -24.13
CA PRO A 162 9.96 4.83 -23.00
C PRO A 162 9.27 4.06 -21.87
N TYR A 163 9.66 4.35 -20.63
CA TYR A 163 9.08 3.75 -19.42
C TYR A 163 7.94 4.59 -18.84
N ARG A 164 7.02 3.92 -18.15
CA ARG A 164 5.89 4.55 -17.46
C ARG A 164 5.80 4.04 -16.03
N PHE A 165 5.71 4.95 -15.08
CA PHE A 165 5.71 4.63 -13.66
C PHE A 165 4.54 5.23 -12.92
N ALA A 166 4.08 4.53 -11.89
CA ALA A 166 3.13 5.02 -10.91
C ALA A 166 3.58 4.66 -9.50
N GLY A 167 3.58 5.61 -8.58
CA GLY A 167 4.00 5.40 -7.20
C GLY A 167 3.06 6.06 -6.22
N TYR A 168 2.62 5.30 -5.22
CA TYR A 168 1.80 5.79 -4.13
C TYR A 168 2.65 6.11 -2.90
N SER A 169 2.39 7.27 -2.29
CA SER A 169 3.11 7.74 -1.11
C SER A 169 4.63 7.78 -1.38
N SER A 170 5.46 7.24 -0.50
CA SER A 170 6.91 7.15 -0.70
C SER A 170 7.35 6.28 -1.89
N GLY A 171 6.47 5.43 -2.43
CA GLY A 171 6.74 4.68 -3.67
C GLY A 171 6.97 5.60 -4.88
N GLY A 172 6.34 6.79 -4.90
CA GLY A 172 6.60 7.80 -5.93
C GLY A 172 8.00 8.40 -5.88
N ILE A 173 8.60 8.51 -4.69
CA ILE A 173 9.98 8.99 -4.54
C ILE A 173 10.96 7.94 -5.10
N LEU A 174 10.71 6.66 -4.85
CA LEU A 174 11.49 5.58 -5.47
C LEU A 174 11.28 5.53 -6.99
N ALA A 175 10.05 5.73 -7.47
CA ALA A 175 9.77 5.85 -8.91
C ALA A 175 10.59 6.98 -9.57
N TYR A 176 10.71 8.12 -8.88
CA TYR A 176 11.52 9.24 -9.34
C TYR A 176 13.03 8.92 -9.36
N ALA A 177 13.53 8.20 -8.35
CA ALA A 177 14.92 7.72 -8.34
C ALA A 177 15.18 6.71 -9.48
N ILE A 178 14.23 5.81 -9.76
CA ILE A 178 14.30 4.92 -10.92
C ILE A 178 14.39 5.73 -12.22
N ALA A 179 13.54 6.75 -12.39
CA ALA A 179 13.61 7.64 -13.54
C ALA A 179 14.95 8.38 -13.65
N GLN A 180 15.49 8.93 -12.55
CA GLN A 180 16.82 9.55 -12.54
C GLN A 180 17.89 8.60 -13.10
N ARG A 181 17.89 7.35 -12.62
CA ARG A 181 18.89 6.35 -13.01
C ARG A 181 18.73 5.92 -14.47
N LEU A 182 17.50 5.73 -14.93
CA LEU A 182 17.22 5.41 -16.34
C LEU A 182 17.61 6.55 -17.28
N LEU A 183 17.29 7.80 -16.95
CA LEU A 183 17.70 8.95 -17.76
C LEU A 183 19.21 9.11 -17.84
N ALA A 184 19.94 8.78 -16.77
CA ALA A 184 21.40 8.76 -16.77
C ALA A 184 22.00 7.65 -17.66
N LEU A 185 21.20 6.67 -18.07
CA LEU A 185 21.56 5.60 -19.01
C LEU A 185 21.04 5.87 -20.44
N ASP A 186 20.67 7.12 -20.75
CA ASP A 186 20.09 7.56 -22.03
C ASP A 186 18.76 6.85 -22.40
N ASP A 187 18.09 6.26 -21.41
CA ASP A 187 16.71 5.76 -21.56
C ASP A 187 15.70 6.91 -21.38
N THR A 188 14.45 6.69 -21.77
CA THR A 188 13.39 7.72 -21.70
C THR A 188 12.25 7.31 -20.78
N VAL A 189 11.61 8.29 -20.15
CA VAL A 189 10.41 8.11 -19.31
C VAL A 189 9.30 8.96 -19.92
N SER A 190 8.20 8.34 -20.33
CA SER A 190 7.08 9.04 -20.99
C SER A 190 5.91 9.33 -20.06
N PHE A 191 5.86 8.72 -18.87
CA PHE A 191 4.77 8.94 -17.93
C PHE A 191 5.21 8.69 -16.48
N MET A 192 4.80 9.59 -15.58
CA MET A 192 5.07 9.51 -14.15
C MET A 192 3.83 9.93 -13.36
N ALA A 193 3.19 8.98 -12.67
CA ALA A 193 2.05 9.24 -11.80
C ALA A 193 2.46 9.21 -10.32
N PHE A 194 2.27 10.34 -9.64
CA PHE A 194 2.46 10.50 -8.21
C PHE A 194 1.11 10.47 -7.51
N ILE A 195 0.85 9.42 -6.74
CA ILE A 195 -0.36 9.29 -5.94
C ILE A 195 -0.04 9.75 -4.52
N ASP A 196 -0.46 10.97 -4.21
CA ASP A 196 -0.28 11.70 -2.94
C ASP A 196 1.15 11.69 -2.41
N VAL A 197 2.11 11.94 -3.30
CA VAL A 197 3.54 11.95 -2.99
C VAL A 197 3.94 13.34 -2.50
N THR A 198 4.41 13.44 -1.26
CA THR A 198 4.86 14.72 -0.69
C THR A 198 6.38 14.79 -0.57
N LEU A 199 6.95 15.87 -1.07
CA LEU A 199 8.34 16.24 -0.86
C LEU A 199 8.41 17.28 0.27
N PHE A 200 8.99 16.93 1.42
CA PHE A 200 9.11 17.85 2.56
C PHE A 200 10.41 18.67 2.50
N ALA A 201 10.38 19.99 2.77
CA ALA A 201 11.60 20.82 2.84
C ALA A 201 12.45 20.40 4.04
N ASN A 202 11.81 20.28 5.20
CA ASN A 202 12.42 19.75 6.39
C ASN A 202 12.17 18.24 6.40
N ARG A 203 13.07 17.50 5.76
CA ARG A 203 13.17 16.04 5.93
C ARG A 203 13.33 15.79 7.43
N SER A 204 12.28 15.28 8.05
CA SER A 204 11.92 15.49 9.45
C SER A 204 13.10 15.39 10.43
N SER A 205 13.05 16.19 11.50
CA SER A 205 13.88 16.06 12.71
C SER A 205 13.73 14.72 13.45
N MET A 206 13.02 13.74 12.87
CA MET A 206 12.73 12.42 13.40
C MET A 206 13.64 11.38 12.75
N SER A 207 14.26 10.53 13.57
CA SER A 207 15.09 9.42 13.08
C SER A 207 14.24 8.41 12.27
N PRO A 208 14.81 7.69 11.28
CA PRO A 208 14.11 6.63 10.55
C PRO A 208 13.48 5.59 11.48
N SER A 209 14.17 5.27 12.58
CA SER A 209 13.67 4.35 13.61
C SER A 209 12.41 4.87 14.31
N LEU A 210 12.27 6.19 14.48
CA LEU A 210 11.08 6.79 15.08
C LEU A 210 9.89 6.77 14.11
N ILE A 211 10.15 6.94 12.80
CA ILE A 211 9.13 6.82 11.75
C ILE A 211 8.54 5.41 11.74
N VAL A 212 9.39 4.39 11.60
CA VAL A 212 8.94 2.98 11.58
C VAL A 212 8.25 2.61 12.89
N ARG A 213 8.77 3.09 14.02
CA ARG A 213 8.14 2.86 15.33
C ARG A 213 6.74 3.44 15.42
N ASN A 214 6.54 4.70 15.01
CA ASN A 214 5.22 5.32 15.02
C ASN A 214 4.24 4.55 14.12
N MET A 215 4.72 4.07 12.97
CA MET A 215 3.92 3.25 12.06
C MET A 215 3.59 1.86 12.64
N VAL A 216 4.51 1.23 13.37
CA VAL A 216 4.22 0.01 14.12
C VAL A 216 3.16 0.29 15.20
N LEU A 217 3.21 1.45 15.87
CA LEU A 217 2.17 1.85 16.83
C LEU A 217 0.82 2.12 16.15
N GLU A 218 0.80 2.67 14.93
CA GLU A 218 -0.43 2.93 14.18
C GLU A 218 -1.25 1.66 13.91
N ARG A 219 -0.57 0.50 13.73
CA ARG A 219 -1.23 -0.83 13.62
C ARG A 219 -2.10 -1.18 14.83
N PHE A 220 -1.84 -0.54 15.95
CA PHE A 220 -2.49 -0.76 17.23
C PHE A 220 -3.41 0.39 17.66
N GLU A 221 -3.74 1.34 16.77
CA GLU A 221 -4.66 2.45 17.06
C GLU A 221 -6.08 2.00 17.44
N SER A 222 -6.46 0.76 17.11
CA SER A 222 -7.74 0.17 17.49
C SER A 222 -7.76 -0.44 18.91
N LEU A 223 -6.60 -0.59 19.56
CA LEU A 223 -6.52 -1.07 20.94
C LEU A 223 -7.20 -0.10 21.90
N ASN A 224 -7.63 -0.57 23.08
CA ASN A 224 -8.07 0.34 24.14
C ASN A 224 -6.94 1.33 24.55
N ASP A 225 -7.34 2.48 25.08
CA ASP A 225 -6.41 3.60 25.33
C ASP A 225 -5.30 3.26 26.35
N GLU A 226 -5.61 2.43 27.35
CA GLU A 226 -4.64 2.02 28.37
C GLU A 226 -3.52 1.15 27.79
N THR A 227 -3.86 0.14 26.98
CA THR A 227 -2.90 -0.76 26.33
C THR A 227 -2.06 -0.01 25.30
N PHE A 228 -2.69 0.91 24.56
CA PHE A 228 -2.01 1.75 23.59
C PHE A 228 -1.00 2.71 24.24
N GLU A 229 -1.35 3.37 25.35
CA GLU A 229 -0.44 4.26 26.05
C GLU A 229 0.74 3.52 26.69
N VAL A 230 0.54 2.28 27.16
CA VAL A 230 1.64 1.40 27.60
C VAL A 230 2.61 1.12 26.45
N LEU A 231 2.11 0.75 25.26
CA LEU A 231 2.95 0.52 24.09
C LEU A 231 3.69 1.79 23.66
N LYS A 232 2.99 2.92 23.60
CA LYS A 232 3.54 4.21 23.19
C LYS A 232 4.66 4.69 24.11
N ARG A 233 4.49 4.55 25.44
CA ARG A 233 5.55 4.87 26.42
C ARG A 233 6.75 3.95 26.26
N PHE A 234 6.51 2.66 26.06
CA PHE A 234 7.56 1.67 25.87
C PHE A 234 8.32 1.89 24.56
N ALA A 235 7.63 2.29 23.50
CA ALA A 235 8.20 2.53 22.18
C ALA A 235 9.34 3.54 22.21
N GLY A 236 9.24 4.61 23.01
CA GLY A 236 10.31 5.61 23.14
C GLY A 236 11.63 5.08 23.72
N GLN A 237 11.63 3.90 24.32
CA GLN A 237 12.74 3.36 25.12
C GLN A 237 13.30 2.04 24.56
N CYS A 238 12.81 1.54 23.42
CA CYS A 238 13.15 0.21 22.92
C CYS A 238 13.38 0.17 21.39
N SER A 239 13.95 -0.94 20.92
CA SER A 239 14.03 -1.26 19.49
C SER A 239 12.67 -1.66 18.92
N ILE A 240 12.52 -1.67 17.60
CA ILE A 240 11.26 -2.06 16.94
C ILE A 240 10.94 -3.54 17.24
N ALA A 241 11.93 -4.42 17.21
CA ALA A 241 11.76 -5.83 17.60
C ALA A 241 11.25 -5.96 19.04
N GLN A 242 11.81 -5.20 19.98
CA GLN A 242 11.36 -5.19 21.37
C GLN A 242 9.93 -4.63 21.51
N LEU A 243 9.54 -3.65 20.69
CA LEU A 243 8.18 -3.12 20.67
C LEU A 243 7.17 -4.16 20.19
N ILE A 244 7.49 -4.89 19.12
CA ILE A 244 6.64 -5.97 18.57
C ILE A 244 6.52 -7.11 19.59
N GLU A 245 7.63 -7.51 20.20
CA GLU A 245 7.65 -8.47 21.31
C GLU A 245 6.78 -8.04 22.49
N LYS A 246 6.85 -6.75 22.87
CA LYS A 246 6.00 -6.19 23.93
C LYS A 246 4.53 -6.22 23.55
N ALA A 247 4.19 -5.88 22.30
CA ALA A 247 2.82 -5.95 21.77
C ALA A 247 2.26 -7.38 21.84
N LYS A 248 3.06 -8.39 21.53
CA LYS A 248 2.69 -9.80 21.72
C LYS A 248 2.47 -10.16 23.19
N ARG A 249 3.37 -9.75 24.09
CA ARG A 249 3.23 -10.05 25.53
C ARG A 249 2.01 -9.44 26.20
N ILE A 250 1.53 -8.30 25.72
CA ILE A 250 0.33 -7.64 26.26
C ILE A 250 -0.95 -8.07 25.54
N GLY A 251 -0.89 -9.06 24.65
CA GLY A 251 -2.05 -9.59 23.93
C GLY A 251 -2.55 -8.72 22.78
N ALA A 252 -1.80 -7.69 22.37
CA ALA A 252 -2.11 -6.90 21.18
C ALA A 252 -1.78 -7.65 19.87
N ILE A 253 -0.90 -8.64 19.96
CA ILE A 253 -0.59 -9.59 18.89
C ILE A 253 -0.88 -11.00 19.42
N PRO A 254 -1.52 -11.89 18.62
CA PRO A 254 -1.76 -13.28 19.01
C PRO A 254 -0.47 -14.01 19.46
N PRO A 255 -0.54 -14.85 20.51
CA PRO A 255 0.63 -15.49 21.11
C PRO A 255 1.29 -16.56 20.23
N ASP A 256 0.56 -17.11 19.27
CA ASP A 256 0.97 -18.10 18.28
C ASP A 256 1.58 -17.47 17.01
N ARG A 257 1.35 -16.18 16.77
CA ARG A 257 1.89 -15.47 15.61
C ARG A 257 3.42 -15.51 15.59
N ASP A 258 4.00 -15.94 14.47
CA ASP A 258 5.42 -15.80 14.22
C ASP A 258 5.78 -14.31 14.01
N LEU A 259 6.77 -13.82 14.75
CA LEU A 259 7.22 -12.44 14.68
C LEU A 259 8.41 -12.26 13.74
N HIS A 260 9.00 -13.34 13.23
CA HIS A 260 10.20 -13.30 12.39
C HIS A 260 10.00 -12.39 11.17
N ASP A 261 8.92 -12.62 10.41
CA ASP A 261 8.60 -11.83 9.22
C ASP A 261 8.21 -10.39 9.56
N ASP A 262 7.49 -10.15 10.66
CA ASP A 262 7.12 -8.79 11.10
C ASP A 262 8.35 -7.96 11.48
N ILE A 263 9.33 -8.58 12.15
CA ILE A 263 10.59 -7.94 12.53
C ILE A 263 11.43 -7.65 11.28
N LEU A 264 11.60 -8.66 10.41
CA LEU A 264 12.34 -8.53 9.16
C LEU A 264 11.74 -7.42 8.26
N MET A 265 10.41 -7.38 8.13
CA MET A 265 9.70 -6.35 7.38
C MET A 265 9.92 -4.95 7.96
N SER A 266 9.92 -4.84 9.29
CA SER A 266 10.17 -3.58 9.99
C SER A 266 11.62 -3.08 9.79
N GLU A 267 12.58 -3.99 9.76
CA GLU A 267 13.98 -3.67 9.48
C GLU A 267 14.17 -3.21 8.03
N ARG A 268 13.59 -3.92 7.06
CA ARG A 268 13.58 -3.50 5.64
C ARG A 268 12.96 -2.12 5.47
N THR A 269 11.82 -1.88 6.12
CA THR A 269 11.16 -0.56 6.17
C THR A 269 12.12 0.51 6.70
N ALA A 270 12.80 0.24 7.83
CA ALA A 270 13.72 1.20 8.43
C ALA A 270 14.92 1.54 7.53
N GLN A 271 15.44 0.54 6.82
CA GLN A 271 16.50 0.76 5.83
C GLN A 271 16.01 1.59 4.65
N PHE A 272 14.83 1.28 4.09
CA PHE A 272 14.23 2.08 3.01
C PHE A 272 14.01 3.53 3.43
N HIS A 273 13.44 3.77 4.61
CA HIS A 273 13.23 5.13 5.12
C HIS A 273 14.52 5.88 5.41
N ARG A 274 15.60 5.19 5.81
CA ARG A 274 16.93 5.79 5.91
C ARG A 274 17.44 6.24 4.53
N ALA A 275 17.30 5.40 3.51
CA ALA A 275 17.67 5.73 2.13
C ALA A 275 16.88 6.94 1.62
N LEU A 276 15.56 6.98 1.84
CA LEU A 276 14.68 8.11 1.50
C LEU A 276 15.14 9.42 2.14
N GLN A 277 15.50 9.41 3.43
CA GLN A 277 15.94 10.62 4.12
C GLN A 277 17.24 11.17 3.51
N SER A 278 18.16 10.29 3.12
CA SER A 278 19.44 10.68 2.51
C SER A 278 19.35 11.06 1.02
N TYR A 279 18.30 10.64 0.31
CA TYR A 279 18.20 10.75 -1.14
C TYR A 279 18.06 12.20 -1.62
N GLN A 280 19.08 12.79 -2.24
CA GLN A 280 18.97 14.17 -2.77
C GLN A 280 18.17 14.16 -4.07
N VAL A 281 16.99 14.78 -4.07
CA VAL A 281 16.08 14.76 -5.23
C VAL A 281 16.61 15.75 -6.28
N PRO A 282 17.10 15.29 -7.44
CA PRO A 282 17.57 16.18 -8.49
C PRO A 282 16.39 16.78 -9.28
N SER A 283 16.64 17.87 -10.00
CA SER A 283 15.75 18.32 -11.07
C SER A 283 15.93 17.40 -12.28
N LEU A 284 14.83 16.87 -12.82
CA LEU A 284 14.82 15.98 -13.98
C LEU A 284 13.98 16.59 -15.12
N PRO A 285 14.33 16.35 -16.39
CA PRO A 285 13.55 16.79 -17.54
C PRO A 285 12.35 15.87 -17.79
N ILE A 286 11.48 15.71 -16.78
CA ILE A 286 10.26 14.89 -16.86
C ILE A 286 9.05 15.68 -16.41
N GLU A 287 7.89 15.31 -16.97
CA GLU A 287 6.59 15.78 -16.51
C GLU A 287 6.00 14.75 -15.52
N ILE A 288 5.31 15.25 -14.50
CA ILE A 288 4.64 14.42 -13.49
C ILE A 288 3.15 14.76 -13.40
N TYR A 289 2.34 13.73 -13.17
CA TYR A 289 0.94 13.84 -12.80
C TYR A 289 0.80 13.63 -11.30
N GLN A 290 0.53 14.71 -10.55
CA GLN A 290 0.40 14.70 -9.09
C GLN A 290 -1.08 14.56 -8.70
N PHE A 291 -1.52 13.35 -8.41
CA PHE A 291 -2.85 13.05 -7.88
C PHE A 291 -2.84 13.26 -6.36
N TYR A 292 -3.34 14.38 -5.86
CA TYR A 292 -3.24 14.73 -4.45
C TYR A 292 -4.56 14.56 -3.70
N ALA A 293 -4.49 14.10 -2.47
CA ALA A 293 -5.64 14.00 -1.58
C ALA A 293 -6.13 15.39 -1.16
N MET A 294 -7.44 15.65 -1.19
CA MET A 294 -8.00 16.96 -0.82
C MET A 294 -8.11 17.16 0.70
N GLU A 295 -8.25 16.06 1.45
CA GLU A 295 -8.46 16.08 2.89
C GLU A 295 -7.14 15.76 3.63
N PRO A 296 -6.87 16.41 4.78
CA PRO A 296 -5.72 16.06 5.58
C PRO A 296 -5.92 14.68 6.21
N LEU A 297 -4.83 13.93 6.38
CA LEU A 297 -4.86 12.70 7.17
C LEU A 297 -5.09 13.07 8.65
N ILE A 298 -6.23 12.67 9.21
CA ILE A 298 -6.57 12.88 10.63
C ILE A 298 -6.36 11.56 11.37
N SER A 299 -5.23 11.40 12.07
CA SER A 299 -5.11 10.31 13.05
C SER A 299 -5.89 10.68 14.31
N ARG A 300 -6.68 9.73 14.83
CA ARG A 300 -7.43 9.90 16.10
C ARG A 300 -6.52 10.06 17.32
N ARG A 301 -5.25 9.63 17.24
CA ARG A 301 -4.35 9.49 18.39
C ARG A 301 -3.06 10.30 18.28
N ILE A 302 -2.80 10.94 17.14
CA ILE A 302 -1.75 11.96 16.97
C ILE A 302 -2.43 13.32 17.06
N PRO A 303 -2.12 14.15 18.08
CA PRO A 303 -2.74 15.46 18.18
C PRO A 303 -2.29 16.35 16.99
N PRO A 304 -3.18 17.23 16.49
CA PRO A 304 -2.99 17.95 15.23
C PRO A 304 -1.79 18.92 15.23
N ASP A 305 -1.27 19.26 16.40
CA ASP A 305 -0.04 20.04 16.62
C ASP A 305 1.25 19.21 16.42
N LYS A 306 1.16 17.88 16.57
CA LYS A 306 2.26 16.92 16.33
C LYS A 306 2.12 16.17 15.01
N ALA A 307 0.94 16.16 14.40
CA ALA A 307 0.76 15.79 13.01
C ALA A 307 1.42 16.87 12.14
N SER A 308 2.75 16.79 12.00
CA SER A 308 3.52 17.65 11.10
C SER A 308 3.21 17.28 9.65
N THR A 309 1.97 17.45 9.21
CA THR A 309 1.70 17.68 7.79
C THR A 309 2.35 19.03 7.50
N GLY A 310 3.58 19.00 6.96
CA GLY A 310 4.29 20.19 6.54
C GLY A 310 3.40 21.06 5.63
N GLN A 311 3.69 22.36 5.56
CA GLN A 311 2.94 23.30 4.71
C GLN A 311 2.82 22.79 3.26
N GLU A 312 3.78 21.99 2.81
CA GLU A 312 3.82 21.31 1.52
C GLU A 312 2.64 20.36 1.30
N ALA A 313 2.20 19.62 2.32
CA ALA A 313 1.07 18.70 2.21
C ALA A 313 -0.27 19.43 1.96
N ARG A 314 -0.31 20.76 2.09
CA ARG A 314 -1.49 21.58 1.76
C ARG A 314 -1.43 22.13 0.33
N SER A 315 -0.27 22.07 -0.33
CA SER A 315 -0.13 22.50 -1.72
C SER A 315 -0.56 21.39 -2.68
N PRO A 316 -1.29 21.67 -3.76
CA PRO A 316 -1.54 20.73 -4.85
C PRO A 316 -0.26 20.07 -5.40
N MET A 317 0.84 20.82 -5.41
CA MET A 317 2.13 20.38 -5.97
C MET A 317 3.00 19.65 -4.95
N ARG A 318 2.55 19.57 -3.68
CA ARG A 318 3.16 18.78 -2.60
C ARG A 318 4.67 18.99 -2.41
N GLY A 319 5.16 20.20 -2.71
CA GLY A 319 6.55 20.62 -2.56
C GLY A 319 7.48 20.20 -3.70
N TRP A 320 6.95 19.58 -4.77
CA TRP A 320 7.70 19.20 -5.97
C TRP A 320 8.06 20.38 -6.87
N ASP A 321 7.35 21.50 -6.73
CA ASP A 321 7.63 22.80 -7.36
C ASP A 321 8.98 23.42 -6.95
N ARG A 322 9.66 22.84 -5.95
CA ARG A 322 11.03 23.22 -5.58
C ARG A 322 12.12 22.54 -6.41
N VAL A 323 11.79 21.42 -7.06
CA VAL A 323 12.73 20.61 -7.84
C VAL A 323 12.36 20.54 -9.32
N LEU A 324 11.08 20.65 -9.65
CA LEU A 324 10.56 20.70 -11.01
C LEU A 324 9.94 22.07 -11.30
N SER A 325 9.95 22.47 -12.57
CA SER A 325 9.22 23.65 -13.01
C SER A 325 7.71 23.44 -12.80
N PRO A 326 6.93 24.45 -12.39
CA PRO A 326 5.49 24.29 -12.19
C PRO A 326 4.73 23.79 -13.42
N GLU A 327 5.21 24.13 -14.61
CA GLU A 327 4.64 23.69 -15.89
C GLU A 327 4.83 22.19 -16.14
N ALA A 328 5.83 21.57 -15.49
CA ALA A 328 6.08 20.14 -15.56
C ALA A 328 5.24 19.33 -14.56
N ILE A 329 4.39 19.98 -13.75
CA ILE A 329 3.57 19.32 -12.73
C ILE A 329 2.08 19.52 -13.06
N THR A 330 1.43 18.45 -13.50
CA THR A 330 -0.03 18.43 -13.64
C THR A 330 -0.66 17.94 -12.33
N ALA A 331 -1.17 18.87 -11.51
CA ALA A 331 -1.81 18.52 -10.23
C ALA A 331 -3.31 18.23 -10.40
N VAL A 332 -3.77 17.07 -9.93
CA VAL A 332 -5.15 16.59 -10.04
C VAL A 332 -5.71 16.30 -8.64
N PRO A 333 -6.80 16.96 -8.20
CA PRO A 333 -7.39 16.72 -6.89
C PRO A 333 -8.16 15.40 -6.85
N ILE A 334 -8.03 14.66 -5.75
CA ILE A 334 -8.77 13.44 -5.47
C ILE A 334 -9.45 13.55 -4.10
N VAL A 335 -10.73 13.20 -4.06
CA VAL A 335 -11.54 13.23 -2.82
C VAL A 335 -10.99 12.25 -1.78
N GLY A 336 -11.08 12.65 -0.51
CA GLY A 336 -10.54 11.91 0.62
C GLY A 336 -9.15 12.35 1.04
N ASP A 337 -8.62 11.65 2.02
CA ASP A 337 -7.27 11.75 2.57
C ASP A 337 -6.32 10.74 1.92
N HIS A 338 -5.06 10.73 2.36
CA HIS A 338 -4.01 9.82 1.89
C HIS A 338 -4.49 8.37 1.78
N VAL A 339 -5.23 7.87 2.78
CA VAL A 339 -5.71 6.49 2.87
C VAL A 339 -7.08 6.32 2.19
N THR A 340 -8.00 7.25 2.40
CA THR A 340 -9.38 7.13 1.89
C THR A 340 -9.50 7.36 0.40
N MET A 341 -8.54 8.05 -0.23
CA MET A 341 -8.46 8.15 -1.69
C MET A 341 -8.29 6.78 -2.38
N MET A 342 -7.70 5.81 -1.69
CA MET A 342 -7.45 4.44 -2.20
C MET A 342 -8.45 3.42 -1.63
N SER A 343 -8.77 3.52 -0.33
CA SER A 343 -9.59 2.51 0.35
C SER A 343 -11.09 2.66 0.09
N VAL A 344 -11.59 3.89 -0.10
CA VAL A 344 -12.99 4.16 -0.46
C VAL A 344 -13.17 3.94 -1.95
N MET A 345 -14.10 3.06 -2.33
CA MET A 345 -14.30 2.63 -3.73
C MET A 345 -14.57 3.79 -4.68
N GLU A 346 -15.42 4.74 -4.31
CA GLU A 346 -15.77 5.87 -5.19
C GLU A 346 -14.59 6.83 -5.41
N ASN A 347 -13.79 7.08 -4.36
CA ASN A 347 -12.56 7.87 -4.47
C ASN A 347 -11.51 7.14 -5.32
N ARG A 348 -11.36 5.81 -5.13
CA ARG A 348 -10.44 4.98 -5.93
C ARG A 348 -10.84 4.95 -7.40
N LYS A 349 -12.14 4.89 -7.72
CA LYS A 349 -12.63 5.00 -9.11
C LYS A 349 -12.29 6.34 -9.72
N ALA A 350 -12.47 7.44 -8.97
CA ALA A 350 -12.09 8.77 -9.44
C ALA A 350 -10.57 8.86 -9.71
N LEU A 351 -9.75 8.34 -8.79
CA LEU A 351 -8.29 8.23 -8.97
C LEU A 351 -7.92 7.39 -10.20
N ALA A 352 -8.53 6.22 -10.36
CA ALA A 352 -8.25 5.32 -11.46
C ALA A 352 -8.59 5.94 -12.82
N ARG A 353 -9.72 6.64 -12.93
CA ARG A 353 -10.09 7.41 -14.11
C ARG A 353 -9.08 8.51 -14.40
N ALA A 354 -8.73 9.30 -13.38
CA ALA A 354 -7.78 10.40 -13.50
C ALA A 354 -6.39 9.94 -13.98
N ILE A 355 -5.91 8.78 -13.53
CA ILE A 355 -4.65 8.17 -14.01
C ILE A 355 -4.80 7.65 -15.45
N SER A 356 -5.98 7.12 -15.81
CA SER A 356 -6.24 6.54 -17.14
C SER A 356 -6.33 7.60 -18.25
N THR A 357 -6.82 8.81 -17.94
CA THR A 357 -6.98 9.92 -18.90
C THR A 357 -5.69 10.26 -19.66
N PRO A 358 -4.55 10.58 -19.01
CA PRO A 358 -3.30 10.88 -19.73
C PRO A 358 -2.70 9.65 -20.42
N LEU A 359 -3.00 8.43 -19.96
CA LEU A 359 -2.50 7.18 -20.55
C LEU A 359 -3.23 6.78 -21.84
N THR A 360 -4.48 7.21 -22.01
CA THR A 360 -5.33 6.88 -23.17
C THR A 360 -5.33 7.97 -24.24
N GLY A 361 -4.84 9.17 -23.93
CA GLY A 361 -4.79 10.31 -24.86
C GLY A 361 -6.15 10.96 -25.14
N VAL A 362 -7.21 10.56 -24.43
CA VAL A 362 -8.54 11.17 -24.57
C VAL A 362 -8.67 12.32 -23.57
N LEU A 363 -8.46 13.55 -24.05
CA LEU A 363 -8.96 14.74 -23.37
C LEU A 363 -10.49 14.69 -23.42
N GLU A 364 -11.15 14.28 -22.35
CA GLU A 364 -12.60 14.49 -22.23
C GLU A 364 -12.85 16.00 -22.19
N LYS A 365 -13.49 16.52 -23.23
CA LYS A 365 -14.18 17.81 -23.18
C LYS A 365 -15.30 17.67 -22.15
N ASP A 366 -15.25 18.52 -21.13
CA ASP A 366 -16.31 18.72 -20.15
C ASP A 366 -17.70 18.65 -20.83
N SER A 367 -18.59 17.82 -20.25
CA SER A 367 -20.03 17.83 -20.55
C SER A 367 -20.81 18.16 -19.29
#